data_AF-Q6BNB1-F1
#
_entry.id   AF-Q6BNB1-F1
#
_cell.length_a   1.000
_cell.length_b   1.000
_cell.length_c   1.000
_cell.angle_alpha   90.00
_cell.angle_beta   90.00
_cell.angle_gamma   90.00
#
_symmetry.space_group_name_H-M   'P 1'
#
loop_
_entity.id
_entity.type
_entity.pdbx_description
1 polymer ?
#
loop_
_entity_poly.entity_id
_entity_poly.type
_entity_poly.pdbx_seq_one_letter_code
_entity_poly.pdbx_strand_id
1 'polypeptide(L)'
;MGHWILSNIPWRSLLVYVAILRFKRLNNEVYIQLGHTFFIFYVLYIFTSLHHKFEAIIRNIIIPEFIDKRPFREINSTRREVILKEILANVNNSVNFRLGTNYSFTDTIDLVMKYNECMSTFVRGFENACEELPDKEIKGWDKIMLVAKNMEEEDMEYAINTAYSNDLIQKYCRRTSAPNSVLNERMDVISKSGSGHNKPS
;
A
#
# COMPACT_ATOMS: atom_id res chain seq x y z
N MET A 1 -2.37 -19.16 -1.62
CA MET A 1 -2.46 -18.73 -3.04
C MET A 1 -2.91 -19.80 -4.04
N GLY A 2 -2.57 -21.10 -3.88
CA GLY A 2 -2.86 -22.13 -4.90
C GLY A 2 -4.35 -22.42 -5.19
N HIS A 3 -5.24 -22.29 -4.19
CA HIS A 3 -6.67 -22.60 -4.37
C HIS A 3 -7.41 -21.62 -5.30
N TRP A 4 -6.90 -20.39 -5.46
CA TRP A 4 -7.50 -19.34 -6.29
C TRP A 4 -7.22 -19.54 -7.78
N ILE A 5 -6.03 -20.07 -8.12
CA ILE A 5 -5.66 -20.35 -9.51
C ILE A 5 -6.65 -21.37 -10.09
N LEU A 6 -6.98 -22.43 -9.35
CA LEU A 6 -7.90 -23.49 -9.79
C LEU A 6 -9.33 -23.00 -10.09
N SER A 7 -9.85 -22.07 -9.28
CA SER A 7 -11.22 -21.56 -9.43
C SER A 7 -11.37 -20.52 -10.55
N ASN A 8 -10.30 -19.81 -10.90
CA ASN A 8 -10.30 -18.79 -11.97
C ASN A 8 -9.63 -19.25 -13.27
N ILE A 9 -9.26 -20.53 -13.39
CA ILE A 9 -8.88 -21.11 -14.68
C ILE A 9 -10.00 -20.84 -15.67
N PRO A 10 -9.71 -20.33 -16.87
CA PRO A 10 -10.72 -20.07 -17.89
C PRO A 10 -11.18 -21.40 -18.51
N TRP A 11 -11.88 -22.23 -17.73
CA TRP A 11 -12.39 -23.54 -18.11
C TRP A 11 -13.22 -23.47 -19.39
N ARG A 12 -13.93 -22.36 -19.59
CA ARG A 12 -14.67 -22.08 -20.82
C ARG A 12 -13.76 -21.93 -22.04
N SER A 13 -12.61 -21.26 -21.90
CA SER A 13 -11.62 -21.12 -22.97
C SER A 13 -10.88 -22.44 -23.23
N LEU A 14 -10.60 -23.21 -22.18
CA LEU A 14 -10.05 -24.57 -22.30
C LEU A 14 -11.04 -25.49 -23.05
N LEU A 15 -12.33 -25.43 -22.71
CA LEU A 15 -13.39 -26.20 -23.39
C LEU A 15 -13.52 -25.81 -24.86
N VAL A 16 -13.47 -24.51 -25.19
CA VAL A 16 -13.50 -24.02 -26.57
C VAL A 16 -12.27 -24.50 -27.34
N TYR A 17 -11.08 -24.46 -26.72
CA TYR A 17 -9.85 -24.97 -27.33
C TYR A 17 -9.91 -26.48 -27.61
N VAL A 18 -10.37 -27.28 -26.64
CA VAL A 18 -10.55 -28.73 -26.80
C VAL A 18 -11.62 -29.04 -27.85
N ALA A 19 -12.71 -28.27 -27.92
CA ALA A 19 -13.74 -28.42 -28.93
C ALA A 19 -13.22 -28.13 -30.35
N ILE A 20 -12.38 -27.10 -30.52
CA ILE A 20 -11.73 -26.77 -31.80
C ILE A 20 -10.77 -27.89 -32.23
N LEU A 21 -9.99 -28.44 -31.31
CA LEU A 21 -9.10 -29.59 -31.57
C LEU A 21 -9.87 -30.85 -31.96
N ARG A 22 -11.06 -31.07 -31.39
CA ARG A 22 -11.92 -32.22 -31.72
C ARG A 22 -12.62 -32.08 -33.08
N PHE A 23 -12.99 -30.87 -33.48
CA PHE A 23 -13.68 -30.61 -34.76
C PHE A 23 -12.74 -30.62 -35.98
N LYS A 24 -11.45 -30.31 -35.78
CA LYS A 24 -10.48 -30.26 -36.87
C LYS A 24 -9.62 -31.53 -36.90
N ARG A 25 -10.04 -32.49 -37.74
CA ARG A 25 -9.22 -33.59 -38.28
C ARG A 25 -8.15 -33.04 -39.26
N LEU A 26 -7.39 -32.02 -38.85
CA LEU A 26 -6.40 -31.34 -39.68
C LEU A 26 -5.01 -31.68 -39.17
N ASN A 27 -4.32 -32.56 -39.89
CA ASN A 27 -2.92 -32.97 -39.69
C ASN A 27 -1.89 -31.83 -39.94
N ASN A 28 -2.28 -30.56 -39.82
CA ASN A 28 -1.35 -29.45 -39.98
C ASN A 28 -0.85 -29.00 -38.61
N GLU A 29 0.34 -29.51 -38.25
CA GLU A 29 1.07 -29.17 -37.03
C GLU A 29 1.19 -27.65 -36.80
N VAL A 30 1.31 -26.86 -37.89
CA VAL A 30 1.42 -25.39 -37.84
C VAL A 30 0.20 -24.72 -37.20
N TYR A 31 -1.02 -25.17 -37.52
CA TYR A 31 -2.25 -24.58 -36.94
C TYR A 31 -2.42 -24.95 -35.46
N ILE A 32 -1.95 -26.15 -35.08
CA ILE A 32 -1.97 -26.61 -33.69
C ILE A 32 -0.99 -25.76 -32.86
N GLN A 33 0.22 -25.54 -33.37
CA GLN A 33 1.22 -24.69 -32.71
C GLN A 33 0.73 -23.25 -32.55
N LEU A 34 0.13 -22.66 -33.59
CA LEU A 34 -0.41 -21.29 -33.54
C LEU A 34 -1.60 -21.17 -32.56
N GLY A 35 -2.46 -22.18 -32.50
CA GLY A 35 -3.56 -22.21 -31.53
C GLY A 35 -3.06 -22.30 -30.09
N HIS A 36 -2.04 -23.12 -29.85
CA HIS A 36 -1.44 -23.30 -28.53
C HIS A 36 -0.74 -22.03 -28.04
N THR A 37 0.03 -21.35 -28.91
CA THR A 37 0.66 -20.08 -28.55
C THR A 37 -0.37 -19.01 -28.23
N PHE A 38 -1.40 -18.87 -29.07
CA PHE A 38 -2.50 -17.93 -28.81
C PHE A 38 -3.21 -18.22 -27.48
N PHE A 39 -3.46 -19.49 -27.17
CA PHE A 39 -4.07 -19.91 -25.90
C PHE A 39 -3.20 -19.52 -24.70
N ILE A 40 -1.88 -19.75 -24.75
CA ILE A 40 -0.95 -19.34 -23.69
C ILE A 40 -0.98 -17.81 -23.50
N PHE A 41 -0.85 -17.04 -24.58
CA PHE A 41 -0.89 -15.57 -24.50
C PHE A 41 -2.22 -15.07 -23.93
N TYR A 42 -3.34 -15.67 -24.35
CA TYR A 42 -4.65 -15.34 -23.82
C TYR A 42 -4.78 -15.65 -22.32
N VAL A 43 -4.32 -16.82 -21.87
CA VAL A 43 -4.33 -17.19 -20.45
C VAL A 43 -3.45 -16.22 -19.64
N LEU A 44 -2.25 -15.90 -20.11
CA LEU A 44 -1.36 -14.92 -19.47
C LEU A 44 -2.02 -13.54 -19.40
N TYR A 45 -2.65 -13.09 -20.48
CA TYR A 45 -3.36 -11.81 -20.52
C TYR A 45 -4.51 -11.75 -19.52
N ILE A 46 -5.35 -12.79 -19.46
CA ILE A 46 -6.46 -12.85 -18.49
C ILE A 46 -5.91 -12.87 -17.06
N PHE A 47 -4.86 -13.67 -16.79
CA PHE A 47 -4.28 -13.78 -15.46
C PHE A 47 -3.66 -12.47 -14.99
N THR A 48 -2.90 -11.79 -15.85
CA THR A 48 -2.31 -10.47 -15.55
C THR A 48 -3.39 -9.40 -15.35
N SER A 49 -4.41 -9.36 -16.21
CA SER A 49 -5.54 -8.43 -16.07
C SER A 49 -6.31 -8.64 -14.76
N LEU A 50 -6.58 -9.90 -14.41
CA LEU A 50 -7.19 -10.23 -13.13
C LEU A 50 -6.29 -9.78 -11.99
N HIS A 51 -5.03 -10.20 -11.98
CA HIS A 51 -4.08 -9.83 -10.93
C HIS A 51 -4.06 -8.31 -10.67
N HIS A 52 -3.99 -7.48 -11.71
CA HIS A 52 -4.05 -6.02 -11.56
C HIS A 52 -5.36 -5.52 -10.92
N LYS A 53 -6.51 -6.10 -11.28
CA LYS A 53 -7.80 -5.74 -10.65
C LYS A 53 -7.84 -6.14 -9.18
N PHE A 54 -7.33 -7.32 -8.84
CA PHE A 54 -7.24 -7.80 -7.47
C PHE A 54 -6.36 -6.86 -6.63
N GLU A 55 -5.16 -6.56 -7.13
CA GLU A 55 -4.22 -5.64 -6.49
C GLU A 55 -4.84 -4.26 -6.23
N ALA A 56 -5.54 -3.70 -7.23
CA ALA A 56 -6.23 -2.41 -7.07
C ALA A 56 -7.33 -2.45 -5.99
N ILE A 57 -8.13 -3.53 -5.94
CA ILE A 57 -9.18 -3.68 -4.93
C ILE A 57 -8.59 -3.81 -3.53
N ILE A 58 -7.56 -4.66 -3.38
CA ILE A 58 -6.87 -4.88 -2.11
C ILE A 58 -6.28 -3.56 -1.60
N ARG A 59 -5.55 -2.84 -2.46
CA ARG A 59 -4.96 -1.53 -2.12
C ARG A 59 -6.02 -0.53 -1.64
N ASN A 60 -7.16 -0.47 -2.33
CA ASN A 60 -8.25 0.45 -2.00
C ASN A 60 -8.98 0.11 -0.69
N ILE A 61 -8.72 -1.07 -0.11
CA ILE A 61 -9.28 -1.49 1.19
C ILE A 61 -8.23 -1.37 2.29
N ILE A 62 -7.00 -1.85 2.05
CA ILE A 62 -5.93 -1.87 3.05
C ILE A 62 -5.52 -0.44 3.44
N ILE A 63 -5.28 0.44 2.47
CA ILE A 63 -4.74 1.77 2.74
C ILE A 63 -5.67 2.58 3.66
N PRO A 64 -7.00 2.68 3.40
CA PRO A 64 -7.91 3.39 4.30
C PRO A 64 -7.97 2.80 5.71
N GLU A 65 -7.96 1.47 5.87
CA GLU A 65 -8.01 0.85 7.20
C GLU A 65 -6.75 1.16 8.02
N PHE A 66 -5.58 1.22 7.38
CA PHE A 66 -4.34 1.61 8.04
C PHE A 66 -4.30 3.12 8.38
N ILE A 67 -4.84 3.97 7.52
CA ILE A 67 -5.02 5.41 7.80
C ILE A 67 -5.93 5.62 9.01
N ASP A 68 -7.06 4.93 9.06
CA ASP A 68 -8.09 5.13 10.09
C ASP A 68 -7.61 4.66 11.47
N LYS A 69 -7.01 3.47 11.52
CA LYS A 69 -6.66 2.83 12.79
C LYS A 69 -5.23 3.10 13.28
N ARG A 70 -4.38 3.66 12.43
CA ARG A 70 -2.99 4.07 12.72
C ARG A 70 -2.23 3.07 13.61
N PRO A 71 -2.06 1.81 13.17
CA PRO A 71 -1.44 0.78 14.00
C PRO A 71 0.02 1.11 14.38
N PHE A 72 0.72 1.92 13.57
CA PHE A 72 2.11 2.29 13.82
C PHE A 72 2.29 3.35 14.90
N ARG A 73 1.24 4.10 15.23
CA ARG A 73 1.25 5.06 16.34
C ARG A 73 1.32 4.38 17.70
N GLU A 74 0.84 3.14 17.79
CA GLU A 74 0.72 2.42 19.06
C GLU A 74 2.06 1.80 19.47
N ILE A 75 2.57 2.25 20.62
CA ILE A 75 3.87 1.83 21.17
C ILE A 75 3.73 0.48 21.88
N ASN A 76 2.57 0.23 22.49
CA ASN A 76 2.32 -1.04 23.17
C ASN A 76 2.13 -2.15 22.12
N SER A 77 3.08 -3.08 22.06
CA SER A 77 3.06 -4.18 21.09
C SER A 77 1.80 -5.04 21.16
N THR A 78 1.26 -5.29 22.36
CA THR A 78 0.03 -6.07 22.55
C THR A 78 -1.18 -5.32 21.98
N ARG A 79 -1.30 -4.02 22.26
CA ARG A 79 -2.41 -3.22 21.75
C ARG A 79 -2.33 -3.03 20.24
N ARG A 80 -1.13 -2.83 19.70
CA ARG A 80 -0.86 -2.80 18.27
C ARG A 80 -1.30 -4.10 17.58
N GLU A 81 -0.99 -5.25 18.16
CA GLU A 81 -1.40 -6.55 17.61
C GLU A 81 -2.92 -6.72 17.59
N VAL A 82 -3.62 -6.23 18.61
CA VAL A 82 -5.10 -6.22 18.63
C VAL A 82 -5.64 -5.37 17.48
N ILE A 83 -5.10 -4.17 17.27
CA ILE A 83 -5.49 -3.29 16.16
C ILE A 83 -5.23 -3.99 14.81
N LEU A 84 -4.05 -4.59 14.63
CA LEU A 84 -3.70 -5.30 13.41
C LEU A 84 -4.62 -6.49 13.13
N LYS A 85 -5.01 -7.26 14.15
CA LYS A 85 -6.00 -8.33 14.01
C LYS A 85 -7.38 -7.82 13.61
N GLU A 86 -7.77 -6.67 14.14
CA GLU A 86 -9.03 -6.02 13.77
C GLU A 86 -9.00 -5.55 12.30
N ILE A 87 -7.89 -4.93 11.87
CA ILE A 87 -7.67 -4.56 10.47
C ILE A 87 -7.71 -5.82 9.59
N LEU A 88 -7.01 -6.88 9.99
CA LEU A 88 -6.98 -8.16 9.26
C LEU A 88 -8.39 -8.71 9.03
N ALA A 89 -9.23 -8.73 10.06
CA ALA A 89 -10.61 -9.18 9.96
C ALA A 89 -11.44 -8.28 9.01
N ASN A 90 -11.34 -6.96 9.16
CA ASN A 90 -12.06 -5.99 8.32
C ASN A 90 -11.65 -6.06 6.85
N VAL A 91 -10.35 -6.11 6.59
CA VAL A 91 -9.77 -6.22 5.25
C VAL A 91 -10.22 -7.53 4.63
N ASN A 92 -10.07 -8.67 5.31
CA ASN A 92 -10.50 -9.97 4.78
C ASN A 92 -12.00 -9.99 4.45
N ASN A 93 -12.86 -9.47 5.34
CA ASN A 93 -14.29 -9.39 5.08
C ASN A 93 -14.61 -8.52 3.87
N SER A 94 -13.99 -7.34 3.78
CA SER A 94 -14.20 -6.39 2.68
C SER A 94 -13.68 -6.92 1.33
N VAL A 95 -12.53 -7.57 1.35
CA VAL A 95 -11.89 -8.16 0.17
C VAL A 95 -12.72 -9.35 -0.33
N ASN A 96 -13.14 -10.25 0.56
CA ASN A 96 -14.04 -11.35 0.23
C ASN A 96 -15.37 -10.84 -0.35
N PHE A 97 -15.96 -9.82 0.27
CA PHE A 97 -17.20 -9.21 -0.20
C PHE A 97 -17.07 -8.61 -1.61
N ARG A 98 -16.00 -7.86 -1.88
CA ARG A 98 -15.81 -7.21 -3.19
C ARG A 98 -15.41 -8.17 -4.30
N LEU A 99 -14.66 -9.22 -3.96
CA LEU A 99 -14.14 -10.17 -4.94
C LEU A 99 -15.08 -11.37 -5.15
N GLY A 100 -16.00 -11.62 -4.22
CA GLY A 100 -16.86 -12.80 -4.26
C GLY A 100 -16.07 -14.11 -4.13
N THR A 101 -14.89 -14.06 -3.52
CA THR A 101 -13.98 -15.20 -3.33
C THR A 101 -13.56 -15.31 -1.87
N ASN A 102 -12.96 -16.44 -1.49
CA ASN A 102 -12.29 -16.62 -0.19
C ASN A 102 -10.83 -16.15 -0.30
N TYR A 103 -10.63 -14.87 -0.62
CA TYR A 103 -9.31 -14.25 -0.59
C TYR A 103 -9.08 -13.60 0.77
N SER A 104 -8.23 -14.21 1.57
CA SER A 104 -7.91 -13.73 2.91
C SER A 104 -6.42 -13.78 3.16
N PHE A 105 -5.89 -12.73 3.79
CA PHE A 105 -4.58 -12.72 4.40
C PHE A 105 -4.57 -13.74 5.55
N THR A 106 -3.46 -14.47 5.66
CA THR A 106 -3.31 -15.56 6.65
C THR A 106 -3.08 -15.00 8.04
N ASP A 107 -2.27 -13.96 8.12
CA ASP A 107 -1.84 -13.34 9.37
C ASP A 107 -1.62 -11.83 9.20
N THR A 108 -1.30 -11.18 10.32
CA THR A 108 -1.03 -9.73 10.39
C THR A 108 0.29 -9.36 9.72
N ILE A 109 1.23 -10.30 9.55
CA ILE A 109 2.52 -10.06 8.90
C ILE A 109 2.31 -9.92 7.40
N ASP A 110 1.61 -10.86 6.77
CA ASP A 110 1.21 -10.82 5.35
C ASP A 110 0.50 -9.51 5.03
N LEU A 111 -0.41 -9.08 5.91
CA LEU A 111 -1.16 -7.83 5.78
C LEU A 111 -0.23 -6.60 5.80
N VAL A 112 0.67 -6.51 6.78
CA VAL A 112 1.61 -5.38 6.89
C VAL A 112 2.60 -5.38 5.73
N MET A 113 3.09 -6.55 5.32
CA MET A 113 3.93 -6.68 4.13
C MET A 113 3.21 -6.15 2.89
N LYS A 114 1.92 -6.47 2.73
CA LYS A 114 1.14 -5.99 1.59
C LYS A 114 0.92 -4.48 1.63
N TYR A 115 0.65 -3.92 2.82
CA TYR A 115 0.59 -2.47 3.02
C TYR A 115 1.90 -1.79 2.61
N ASN A 116 3.05 -2.29 3.07
CA ASN A 116 4.37 -1.75 2.74
C ASN A 116 4.70 -1.87 1.25
N GLU A 117 4.29 -2.96 0.60
CA GLU A 117 4.42 -3.12 -0.86
C GLU A 117 3.60 -2.06 -1.61
N CYS A 118 2.37 -1.80 -1.18
CA CYS A 118 1.53 -0.74 -1.76
C CYS A 118 2.19 0.63 -1.60
N MET A 119 2.71 0.92 -0.40
CA MET A 119 3.34 2.19 -0.09
C MET A 119 4.63 2.39 -0.90
N SER A 120 5.54 1.42 -0.90
CA SER A 120 6.79 1.50 -1.65
C SER A 120 6.58 1.60 -3.16
N THR A 121 5.58 0.89 -3.71
CA THR A 121 5.22 1.02 -5.13
C THR A 121 4.73 2.42 -5.44
N PHE A 122 3.91 3.01 -4.56
CA PHE A 122 3.47 4.39 -4.71
C PHE A 122 4.64 5.37 -4.60
N VAL A 123 5.47 5.28 -3.55
CA VAL A 123 6.62 6.17 -3.34
C VAL A 123 7.55 6.16 -4.55
N ARG A 124 7.94 4.97 -5.04
CA ARG A 124 8.78 4.84 -6.23
C ARG A 124 8.12 5.44 -7.48
N GLY A 125 6.82 5.24 -7.66
CA GLY A 125 6.09 5.82 -8.79
C GLY A 125 5.99 7.35 -8.68
N PHE A 126 5.75 7.84 -7.47
CA PHE A 126 5.57 9.25 -7.15
C PHE A 126 6.88 10.02 -7.30
N GLU A 127 7.99 9.54 -6.75
CA GLU A 127 9.32 10.15 -6.90
C GLU A 127 9.74 10.26 -8.36
N ASN A 128 9.47 9.22 -9.17
CA ASN A 128 9.78 9.24 -10.60
C ASN A 128 8.87 10.16 -11.43
N ALA A 129 7.66 10.46 -10.95
CA ALA A 129 6.65 11.20 -11.72
C ALA A 129 6.45 12.65 -11.26
N CYS A 130 6.84 12.99 -10.03
CA CYS A 130 6.42 14.22 -9.36
C CYS A 130 7.58 15.08 -8.85
N GLU A 131 8.81 14.95 -9.38
CA GLU A 131 9.93 15.85 -9.02
C GLU A 131 9.61 17.35 -9.22
N GLU A 132 8.56 17.71 -9.98
CA GLU A 132 8.24 19.10 -10.32
C GLU A 132 6.74 19.50 -10.17
N LEU A 133 5.87 18.62 -9.68
CA LEU A 133 4.42 18.91 -9.67
C LEU A 133 3.97 19.66 -8.39
N PRO A 134 3.26 20.80 -8.50
CA PRO A 134 2.74 21.50 -7.34
C PRO A 134 1.60 20.73 -6.67
N ASP A 135 1.55 20.72 -5.33
CA ASP A 135 0.59 19.98 -4.49
C ASP A 135 -0.89 20.11 -4.89
N LYS A 136 -1.26 21.19 -5.58
CA LYS A 136 -2.63 21.47 -6.03
C LYS A 136 -3.09 20.59 -7.22
N GLU A 137 -2.16 19.99 -7.93
CA GLU A 137 -2.45 19.13 -9.09
C GLU A 137 -2.66 17.66 -8.70
N ILE A 138 -2.25 17.29 -7.48
CA ILE A 138 -2.39 15.93 -6.96
C ILE A 138 -3.85 15.70 -6.53
N LYS A 139 -4.55 14.85 -7.28
CA LYS A 139 -5.99 14.57 -7.09
C LYS A 139 -6.27 13.08 -6.94
N GLY A 140 -7.41 12.76 -6.32
CA GLY A 140 -7.91 11.40 -6.25
C GLY A 140 -7.06 10.49 -5.37
N TRP A 141 -6.69 9.32 -5.89
CA TRP A 141 -6.04 8.26 -5.12
C TRP A 141 -4.61 8.62 -4.68
N ASP A 142 -3.88 9.39 -5.49
CA ASP A 142 -2.51 9.82 -5.15
C ASP A 142 -2.49 10.70 -3.90
N LYS A 143 -3.52 11.53 -3.71
CA LYS A 143 -3.68 12.31 -2.48
C LYS A 143 -3.90 11.43 -1.26
N ILE A 144 -4.69 10.36 -1.38
CA ILE A 144 -4.94 9.42 -0.28
C ILE A 144 -3.65 8.67 0.09
N MET A 145 -2.87 8.27 -0.92
CA MET A 145 -1.57 7.63 -0.69
C MET A 145 -0.56 8.57 -0.03
N LEU A 146 -0.53 9.86 -0.41
CA LEU A 146 0.31 10.86 0.27
C LEU A 146 -0.11 11.08 1.73
N VAL A 147 -1.43 11.11 2.01
CA VAL A 147 -1.92 11.20 3.39
C VAL A 147 -1.46 9.98 4.19
N ALA A 148 -1.58 8.78 3.65
CA ALA A 148 -1.09 7.56 4.30
C ALA A 148 0.42 7.64 4.57
N LYS A 149 1.22 8.05 3.59
CA LYS A 149 2.67 8.24 3.73
C LYS A 149 3.00 9.21 4.86
N ASN A 150 2.40 10.41 4.84
CA ASN A 150 2.68 11.44 5.84
C ASN A 150 2.26 10.98 7.25
N MET A 151 1.12 10.29 7.38
CA MET A 151 0.69 9.74 8.67
C MET A 151 1.63 8.65 9.19
N GLU A 152 2.16 7.81 8.30
CA GLU A 152 3.15 6.79 8.67
C GLU A 152 4.46 7.40 9.14
N GLU A 153 4.94 8.46 8.46
CA GLU A 153 6.12 9.22 8.88
C GLU A 153 5.91 9.88 10.25
N GLU A 154 4.76 10.51 10.47
CA GLU A 154 4.37 11.07 11.78
C GLU A 154 4.32 9.99 12.87
N ASP A 155 3.74 8.83 12.57
CA ASP A 155 3.62 7.72 13.53
C ASP A 155 5.00 7.17 13.92
N MET A 156 5.90 7.03 12.95
CA MET A 156 7.28 6.62 13.20
C MET A 156 8.03 7.65 14.04
N GLU A 157 7.92 8.95 13.72
CA GLU A 157 8.54 10.01 14.50
C GLU A 157 8.02 10.01 15.95
N TYR A 158 6.71 9.89 16.14
CA TYR A 158 6.10 9.78 17.46
C TYR A 158 6.62 8.55 18.24
N ALA A 159 6.68 7.38 17.60
CA ALA A 159 7.17 6.16 18.21
C ALA A 159 8.64 6.28 18.62
N ILE A 160 9.50 6.87 17.77
CA ILE A 160 10.91 7.09 18.06
C ILE A 160 11.07 8.06 19.23
N ASN A 161 10.39 9.20 19.20
CA ASN A 161 10.45 10.23 20.24
C ASN A 161 9.93 9.76 21.60
N THR A 162 9.03 8.77 21.61
CA THR A 162 8.47 8.23 22.85
C THR A 162 9.24 7.01 23.37
N ALA A 163 9.81 6.19 22.48
CA ALA A 163 10.52 4.98 22.87
C ALA A 163 11.99 5.24 23.27
N TYR A 164 12.60 6.30 22.75
CA TYR A 164 14.03 6.59 22.97
C TYR A 164 14.22 7.96 23.62
N SER A 165 15.30 8.11 24.40
CA SER A 165 15.68 9.42 24.94
C SER A 165 16.19 10.34 23.83
N ASN A 166 15.97 11.65 23.98
CA ASN A 166 16.43 12.66 23.03
C ASN A 166 17.94 12.55 22.73
N ASP A 167 18.75 12.17 23.71
CA ASP A 167 20.20 11.98 23.54
C ASP A 167 20.54 10.82 22.59
N LEU A 168 19.77 9.73 22.64
CA LEU A 168 19.95 8.59 21.73
C LEU A 168 19.47 8.93 20.33
N ILE A 169 18.32 9.61 20.21
CA ILE A 169 17.79 10.08 18.92
C ILE A 169 18.79 11.02 18.26
N GLN A 170 19.31 12.01 19.01
CA GLN A 170 20.29 12.96 18.47
C GLN A 170 21.61 12.30 18.06
N LYS A 171 22.04 11.25 18.78
CA LYS A 171 23.28 10.53 18.50
C LYS A 171 23.20 9.68 17.23
N TYR A 172 22.03 9.07 16.95
CA TYR A 172 21.88 8.11 15.85
C TYR A 172 21.09 8.63 14.64
N CYS A 173 20.23 9.64 14.78
CA CYS A 173 19.50 10.26 13.68
C CYS A 173 20.27 11.42 12.99
N ARG A 174 21.42 11.86 13.52
CA ARG A 174 22.25 12.89 12.86
C ARG A 174 23.08 12.29 11.72
N ARG A 175 22.57 12.42 10.48
CA ARG A 175 23.26 12.76 9.21
C ARG A 175 22.21 12.68 8.09
N THR A 176 21.58 13.80 7.70
CA THR A 176 22.12 14.70 6.66
C THR A 176 21.88 16.18 7.02
N SER A 177 22.94 16.88 7.44
CA SER A 177 23.11 18.33 7.28
C SER A 177 23.20 18.66 5.77
N ALA A 178 22.50 19.64 5.19
CA ALA A 178 22.47 21.08 5.53
C ALA A 178 21.34 21.84 4.74
N PRO A 179 21.14 23.17 4.90
CA PRO A 179 21.38 24.04 6.04
C PRO A 179 20.10 24.75 6.57
N ASN A 180 20.18 25.12 7.83
CA ASN A 180 19.28 25.98 8.60
C ASN A 180 18.71 27.21 7.85
N SER A 181 17.39 27.34 7.81
CA SER A 181 16.73 28.67 7.76
C SER A 181 15.31 28.71 8.31
N VAL A 182 14.57 27.60 8.40
CA VAL A 182 13.12 27.67 8.71
C VAL A 182 12.80 27.50 10.21
N LEU A 183 13.70 26.93 11.01
CA LEU A 183 13.42 26.63 12.43
C LEU A 183 13.65 27.80 13.40
N ASN A 184 14.41 28.83 13.01
CA ASN A 184 14.62 30.01 13.86
C ASN A 184 13.43 30.99 13.85
N GLU A 185 12.55 30.93 12.84
CA GLU A 185 11.45 31.91 12.73
C GLU A 185 10.29 31.64 13.71
N ARG A 186 10.10 30.38 14.14
CA ARG A 186 9.04 30.04 15.10
C ARG A 186 9.43 30.21 16.57
N MET A 187 10.71 30.20 16.92
CA MET A 187 11.15 30.44 18.31
C MET A 187 11.22 31.93 18.68
N ASP A 188 11.44 32.82 17.70
CA ASP A 188 11.43 34.28 17.93
C ASP A 188 10.02 34.86 18.13
N VAL A 189 8.98 34.20 17.60
CA VAL A 189 7.58 34.63 17.79
C VAL A 189 7.07 34.29 19.21
N ILE A 190 7.52 33.17 19.78
CA ILE A 190 7.06 32.71 21.10
C ILE A 190 7.76 33.50 22.22
N SER A 191 9.04 33.85 22.05
CA SER A 191 9.83 34.56 23.06
C SER A 191 9.49 36.06 23.20
N LYS A 192 8.84 36.68 22.20
CA LYS A 192 8.36 38.08 22.30
C LYS A 192 6.99 38.27 22.94
N SER A 193 6.21 37.21 23.19
CA SER A 193 4.85 37.34 23.77
C SER A 193 4.79 37.31 25.30
N GLY A 194 5.91 37.08 25.99
CA GLY A 194 5.95 36.81 27.44
C GLY A 194 6.52 37.91 28.34
N SER A 195 6.80 39.12 27.84
CA SER A 195 7.36 40.21 28.66
C SER A 195 6.53 41.47 28.57
N GLY A 196 5.48 41.53 29.39
CA GLY A 196 4.64 42.71 29.52
C GLY A 196 3.81 42.65 30.80
N HIS A 197 4.21 43.47 31.76
CA HIS A 197 3.48 43.88 32.98
C HIS A 197 3.67 43.03 34.25
N ASN A 198 4.62 43.50 35.06
CA ASN A 198 4.36 43.78 36.47
C ASN A 198 5.27 44.94 36.90
N LYS A 199 4.71 46.06 37.35
CA LYS A 199 5.22 46.78 38.52
C LYS A 199 4.16 47.70 39.15
N PRO A 200 4.24 47.92 40.47
CA PRO A 200 3.19 48.46 41.31
C PRO A 200 3.36 49.96 41.60
N SER A 201 2.26 50.60 42.02
CA SER A 201 2.20 51.76 42.91
C SER A 201 0.83 51.79 43.56
#